data_AF-A0A969F760-F1
#
_entry.id   AF-A0A969F760-F1
#
_cell.length_a   1.000
_cell.length_b   1.000
_cell.length_c   1.000
_cell.angle_alpha   90.00
_cell.angle_beta   90.00
_cell.angle_gamma   90.00
#
_symmetry.space_group_name_H-M   'P 1'
#
loop_
_entity.id
_entity.type
_entity.pdbx_description
1 polymer ?
#
loop_
_entity_poly.entity_id
_entity_poly.type
_entity_poly.pdbx_seq_one_letter_code
_entity_poly.pdbx_strand_id
1 'polypeptide(L)'
;MKTSFKGQFLQLKYELGAIVGQHPAFYKIWCRLFRPDTLSRFVTQKTDIVIEGFPRSGNTFAVAAFSVAQKNTYQIARHTHKVMQIIKAVDMKIPTLVLIRTPTDAVLSLNIRQPYITLEQGLRNYIRYYNGIKPF
;
A
#
# COMPACT_ATOMS: atom_id res chain seq x y z
N MET A 1 -9.13 -17.21 21.21
CA MET A 1 -10.32 -16.31 21.26
C MET A 1 -11.00 -16.33 19.90
N LYS A 2 -12.28 -16.71 19.81
CA LYS A 2 -13.04 -16.61 18.56
C LYS A 2 -13.20 -15.12 18.20
N THR A 3 -12.77 -14.73 17.01
CA THR A 3 -12.93 -13.36 16.51
C THR A 3 -14.42 -13.03 16.37
N SER A 4 -14.85 -11.88 16.90
CA SER A 4 -16.20 -11.34 16.69
C SER A 4 -16.53 -11.27 15.20
N PHE A 5 -17.82 -11.36 14.84
CA PHE A 5 -18.30 -11.21 13.45
C PHE A 5 -17.72 -9.97 12.76
N LYS A 6 -17.64 -8.84 13.47
CA LYS A 6 -17.00 -7.61 12.99
C LYS A 6 -15.51 -7.80 12.67
N GLY A 7 -14.79 -8.57 13.48
CA GLY A 7 -13.39 -8.93 13.26
C GLY A 7 -13.21 -9.81 12.02
N GLN A 8 -14.07 -10.81 11.83
CA GLN A 8 -14.06 -11.68 10.65
C GLN A 8 -14.32 -10.88 9.37
N PHE A 9 -15.29 -9.96 9.40
CA PHE A 9 -15.56 -9.06 8.27
C PHE A 9 -14.34 -8.18 7.93
N LEU A 10 -13.68 -7.60 8.93
CA LEU A 10 -12.49 -6.77 8.72
C LEU A 10 -11.30 -7.57 8.17
N GLN A 11 -11.13 -8.82 8.64
CA GLN A 11 -10.14 -9.76 8.12
C GLN A 11 -10.38 -10.09 6.65
N LEU A 12 -11.63 -10.42 6.29
CA LEU A 12 -12.02 -10.69 4.91
C LEU A 12 -11.81 -9.45 4.03
N LYS A 13 -12.23 -8.27 4.50
CA LYS A 13 -12.03 -6.99 3.81
C LYS A 13 -10.54 -6.70 3.56
N TYR A 14 -9.66 -7.02 4.51
CA TYR A 14 -8.22 -6.85 4.36
C TYR A 14 -7.66 -7.75 3.25
N GLU A 15 -8.01 -9.04 3.26
CA GLU A 15 -7.58 -10.00 2.24
C GLU A 15 -8.10 -9.66 0.85
N LEU A 16 -9.41 -9.41 0.72
CA LEU A 16 -10.01 -9.02 -0.56
C LEU A 16 -9.37 -7.73 -1.08
N GLY A 17 -9.16 -6.74 -0.22
CA GLY A 17 -8.47 -5.51 -0.62
C GLY A 17 -7.02 -5.73 -1.05
N ALA A 18 -6.34 -6.77 -0.57
CA ALA A 18 -4.99 -7.13 -1.03
C ALA A 18 -5.01 -7.85 -2.39
N ILE A 19 -6.00 -8.71 -2.62
CA ILE A 19 -6.20 -9.39 -3.91
C ILE A 19 -6.59 -8.36 -4.99
N VAL A 20 -7.66 -7.59 -4.74
CA VAL A 20 -8.19 -6.59 -5.68
C VAL A 20 -7.15 -5.51 -5.98
N GLY A 21 -6.30 -5.17 -5.01
CA GLY A 21 -5.20 -4.21 -5.16
C GLY A 21 -4.07 -4.64 -6.11
N GLN A 22 -4.13 -5.82 -6.70
CA GLN A 22 -3.23 -6.21 -7.79
C GLN A 22 -3.68 -5.66 -9.15
N HIS A 23 -4.94 -5.20 -9.28
CA HIS A 23 -5.50 -4.73 -10.54
C HIS A 23 -6.03 -3.28 -10.42
N PRO A 24 -5.46 -2.30 -11.16
CA PRO A 24 -5.84 -0.89 -11.02
C PRO A 24 -7.33 -0.59 -11.20
N ALA A 25 -7.97 -1.20 -12.20
CA ALA A 25 -9.38 -0.95 -12.52
C ALA A 25 -10.32 -1.38 -11.38
N PHE A 26 -10.11 -2.59 -10.87
CA PHE A 26 -10.92 -3.12 -9.76
C PHE A 26 -10.60 -2.41 -8.44
N TYR A 27 -9.34 -2.05 -8.20
CA TYR A 27 -8.96 -1.34 -6.97
C TYR A 27 -9.55 0.07 -6.90
N LYS A 28 -9.72 0.76 -8.03
CA LYS A 28 -10.41 2.06 -8.04
C LYS A 28 -11.88 1.95 -7.63
N ILE A 29 -12.57 0.90 -8.07
CA ILE A 29 -13.96 0.61 -7.65
C ILE A 29 -13.99 0.29 -6.15
N TRP A 30 -13.06 -0.56 -5.69
CA TRP A 30 -12.91 -0.88 -4.27
C TRP A 30 -12.71 0.37 -3.40
N CYS A 31 -11.84 1.29 -3.82
CA CYS A 31 -11.62 2.55 -3.10
C CYS A 31 -12.88 3.41 -3.08
N ARG A 32 -13.63 3.53 -4.17
CA ARG A 32 -14.90 4.30 -4.17
C ARG A 32 -15.89 3.78 -3.13
N LEU A 33 -15.98 2.46 -2.97
CA LEU A 33 -16.92 1.83 -2.03
C LEU A 33 -16.44 1.89 -0.58
N PHE A 34 -15.13 1.76 -0.34
CA PHE A 34 -14.62 1.50 1.01
C PHE A 34 -13.62 2.53 1.55
N ARG A 35 -12.99 3.34 0.67
CA ARG A 35 -11.93 4.31 1.00
C ARG A 35 -11.82 5.47 -0.02
N PRO A 36 -12.88 6.28 -0.22
CA PRO A 36 -12.91 7.30 -1.28
C PRO A 36 -11.76 8.33 -1.15
N ASP A 37 -11.36 8.67 0.08
CA ASP A 37 -10.29 9.63 0.37
C ASP A 37 -8.91 9.21 -0.15
N THR A 38 -8.73 7.94 -0.54
CA THR A 38 -7.46 7.44 -1.07
C THR A 38 -7.27 7.75 -2.55
N LEU A 39 -8.34 8.12 -3.27
CA LEU A 39 -8.29 8.32 -4.73
C LEU A 39 -7.38 9.48 -5.14
N SER A 40 -7.25 10.52 -4.31
CA SER A 40 -6.35 11.66 -4.56
C SER A 40 -4.86 11.29 -4.48
N ARG A 41 -4.54 10.10 -3.94
CA ARG A 41 -3.16 9.63 -3.77
C ARG A 41 -2.69 8.68 -4.87
N PHE A 42 -3.55 8.43 -5.86
CA PHE A 42 -3.24 7.55 -6.97
C PHE A 42 -2.25 8.23 -7.92
N VAL A 43 -1.41 7.41 -8.55
CA VAL A 43 -0.55 7.87 -9.65
C VAL A 43 -1.40 8.41 -10.82
N THR A 44 -1.00 9.57 -11.34
CA THR A 44 -1.61 10.24 -12.48
C THR A 44 -0.51 10.82 -13.39
N GLN A 45 -0.88 11.38 -14.54
CA GLN A 45 0.08 12.05 -15.44
C GLN A 45 0.73 13.31 -14.83
N LYS A 46 0.16 13.84 -13.74
CA LYS A 46 0.74 14.97 -13.00
C LYS A 46 1.65 14.53 -11.86
N THR A 47 1.83 13.22 -11.66
CA THR A 47 2.65 12.68 -10.58
C THR A 47 4.11 12.74 -10.96
N ASP A 48 4.92 13.36 -10.11
CA ASP A 48 6.36 13.49 -10.33
C ASP A 48 7.14 12.29 -9.80
N ILE A 49 6.66 11.68 -8.71
CA ILE A 49 7.29 10.51 -8.07
C ILE A 49 6.24 9.68 -7.32
N VAL A 50 6.46 8.37 -7.30
CA VAL A 50 5.71 7.44 -6.44
C VAL A 50 6.60 6.98 -5.30
N ILE A 51 6.11 7.10 -4.07
CA ILE A 51 6.79 6.57 -2.87
C ILE A 51 5.82 5.62 -2.18
N GLU A 52 6.14 4.33 -2.26
CA GLU A 52 5.25 3.26 -1.81
C GLU A 52 5.99 2.12 -1.15
N GLY A 53 5.25 1.29 -0.44
CA GLY A 53 5.77 0.12 0.23
C GLY A 53 4.67 -0.59 0.99
N PHE A 54 4.96 -1.81 1.44
CA PHE A 54 4.05 -2.53 2.32
C PHE A 54 3.73 -1.66 3.57
N PRO A 55 2.52 -1.77 4.15
CA PRO A 55 2.20 -1.00 5.36
C PRO A 55 3.27 -1.18 6.43
N ARG A 56 3.59 -0.09 7.14
CA ARG A 56 4.57 -0.06 8.23
C ARG A 56 6.04 -0.26 7.81
N SER A 57 6.36 -0.09 6.53
CA SER A 57 7.73 -0.04 6.00
C SER A 57 8.33 1.37 5.89
N GLY A 58 7.97 2.30 6.79
CA GLY A 58 8.53 3.66 6.78
C GLY A 58 7.93 4.64 5.76
N ASN A 59 6.83 4.29 5.10
CA ASN A 59 6.19 5.10 4.04
C ASN A 59 6.01 6.59 4.39
N THR A 60 5.43 6.90 5.54
CA THR A 60 5.21 8.30 5.96
C THR A 60 6.53 9.03 6.20
N PHE A 61 7.52 8.35 6.78
CA PHE A 61 8.85 8.92 7.00
C PHE A 61 9.54 9.25 5.68
N ALA A 62 9.55 8.30 4.72
CA ALA A 62 10.18 8.50 3.42
C ALA A 62 9.55 9.67 2.64
N VAL A 63 8.22 9.78 2.65
CA VAL A 63 7.52 10.92 2.03
C VAL A 63 7.92 12.24 2.69
N ALA A 64 7.93 12.30 4.02
CA ALA A 64 8.31 13.52 4.73
C ALA A 64 9.79 13.89 4.50
N ALA A 65 10.69 12.92 4.60
CA ALA A 65 12.12 13.12 4.35
C ALA A 65 12.38 13.58 2.91
N PHE A 66 11.72 12.96 1.92
CA PHE A 66 11.80 13.40 0.54
C PHE A 66 11.34 14.85 0.39
N SER A 67 10.15 15.19 0.90
CA SER A 67 9.59 16.54 0.80
C SER A 67 10.47 17.60 1.46
N VAL A 68 11.03 17.33 2.65
CA VAL A 68 11.93 18.26 3.36
C VAL A 68 13.25 18.45 2.61
N ALA A 69 13.73 17.42 1.91
CA ALA A 69 14.96 17.51 1.12
C ALA A 69 14.80 18.27 -0.21
N GLN A 70 13.56 18.51 -0.67
CA GLN A 70 13.30 19.18 -1.94
C GLN A 70 13.25 20.71 -1.80
N LYS A 71 13.79 21.42 -2.80
CA LYS A 71 13.63 22.88 -2.93
C LYS A 71 12.25 23.27 -3.47
N ASN A 72 11.62 22.38 -4.25
CA ASN A 72 10.34 22.58 -4.90
C ASN A 72 9.28 21.63 -4.34
N THR A 73 8.01 21.95 -4.57
CA THR A 73 6.88 21.04 -4.27
C THR A 73 6.75 20.00 -5.39
N TYR A 74 6.65 18.74 -5.01
CA TYR A 74 6.42 17.60 -5.92
C TYR A 74 5.07 16.94 -5.66
N GLN A 75 4.41 16.49 -6.72
CA GLN A 75 3.20 15.69 -6.70
C GLN A 75 3.54 14.22 -6.42
N ILE A 76 3.41 13.81 -5.16
CA ILE A 76 3.81 12.47 -4.70
C ILE A 76 2.60 11.54 -4.58
N ALA A 77 2.52 10.50 -5.41
CA ALA A 77 1.55 9.41 -5.25
C ALA A 77 2.03 8.40 -4.19
N ARG A 78 1.12 7.96 -3.31
CA ARG A 78 1.49 7.27 -2.05
C ARG A 78 0.30 6.64 -1.31
N HIS A 79 0.59 5.89 -0.24
CA HIS A 79 -0.36 5.39 0.76
C HIS A 79 -1.60 4.64 0.23
N THR A 80 -1.51 4.02 -0.95
CA THR A 80 -2.45 2.97 -1.35
C THR A 80 -2.02 1.63 -0.76
N HIS A 81 -0.71 1.44 -0.57
CA HIS A 81 -0.10 0.18 -0.15
C HIS A 81 -0.47 -0.99 -1.04
N LYS A 82 -0.73 -0.73 -2.33
CA LYS A 82 -1.08 -1.73 -3.32
C LYS A 82 -0.10 -1.74 -4.48
N VAL A 83 0.23 -2.94 -4.93
CA VAL A 83 1.15 -3.21 -6.04
C VAL A 83 0.72 -2.50 -7.32
N MET A 84 -0.60 -2.38 -7.57
CA MET A 84 -1.12 -1.66 -8.73
C MET A 84 -0.57 -0.24 -8.89
N GLN A 85 -0.21 0.44 -7.78
CA GLN A 85 0.33 1.81 -7.83
C GLN A 85 1.73 1.82 -8.44
N ILE A 86 2.54 0.84 -8.06
CA ILE A 86 3.91 0.68 -8.53
C ILE A 86 3.89 0.28 -10.00
N ILE A 87 3.12 -0.75 -10.37
CA ILE A 87 3.00 -1.20 -11.77
C ILE A 87 2.57 -0.03 -12.65
N LYS A 88 1.51 0.69 -12.25
CA LYS A 88 1.00 1.80 -13.05
C LYS A 88 2.01 2.95 -13.19
N ALA A 89 2.80 3.21 -12.16
CA ALA A 89 3.85 4.23 -12.20
C ALA A 89 4.98 3.84 -13.16
N VAL A 90 5.42 2.58 -13.11
CA VAL A 90 6.45 2.05 -14.02
C VAL A 90 5.97 2.10 -15.47
N ASP A 91 4.73 1.68 -15.75
CA ASP A 91 4.13 1.78 -17.09
C ASP A 91 4.10 3.22 -17.61
N MET A 92 3.90 4.19 -16.71
CA MET A 92 3.87 5.62 -17.00
C MET A 92 5.26 6.26 -17.03
N LYS A 93 6.33 5.48 -16.80
CA LYS A 93 7.72 5.95 -16.69
C LYS A 93 7.92 7.01 -15.61
N ILE A 94 7.16 6.93 -14.52
CA ILE A 94 7.27 7.82 -13.38
C ILE A 94 8.31 7.24 -12.40
N PRO A 95 9.27 8.06 -11.92
CA PRO A 95 10.20 7.66 -10.86
C PRO A 95 9.47 7.00 -9.69
N THR A 96 9.90 5.80 -9.29
CA THR A 96 9.19 4.99 -8.30
C THR A 96 10.16 4.48 -7.23
N LEU A 97 9.95 4.90 -5.98
CA LEU A 97 10.68 4.46 -4.81
C LEU A 97 9.85 3.43 -4.04
N VAL A 98 10.33 2.18 -4.02
CA VAL A 98 9.71 1.08 -3.27
C VAL A 98 10.47 0.86 -1.96
N LEU A 99 9.76 1.00 -0.84
CA LEU A 99 10.31 0.80 0.49
C LEU A 99 10.16 -0.66 0.91
N ILE A 100 11.24 -1.22 1.45
CA ILE A 100 11.28 -2.55 2.03
C ILE A 100 11.70 -2.48 3.50
N ARG A 101 11.13 -3.37 4.30
CA ARG A 101 11.45 -3.54 5.72
C ARG A 101 11.40 -5.03 6.05
N THR A 102 12.21 -5.51 6.98
CA THR A 102 12.16 -6.89 7.50
C THR A 102 10.71 -7.33 7.73
N PRO A 103 10.28 -8.49 7.20
CA PRO A 103 8.88 -8.90 7.20
C PRO A 103 8.30 -9.02 8.61
N THR A 104 9.08 -9.57 9.55
CA THR A 104 8.69 -9.69 10.96
C THR A 104 8.32 -8.33 11.55
N ASP A 105 9.17 -7.32 11.35
CA ASP A 105 8.99 -6.00 11.94
C ASP A 105 7.79 -5.26 11.33
N ALA A 106 7.64 -5.34 10.00
CA ALA A 106 6.54 -4.70 9.30
C ALA A 106 5.19 -5.33 9.69
N VAL A 107 5.12 -6.67 9.73
CA VAL A 107 3.88 -7.40 10.06
C VAL A 107 3.52 -7.26 11.54
N LEU A 108 4.49 -7.33 12.47
CA LEU A 108 4.23 -7.09 13.89
C LEU A 108 3.72 -5.66 14.11
N SER A 109 4.36 -4.65 13.50
CA SER A 109 3.87 -3.27 13.59
C SER A 109 2.47 -3.11 12.98
N LEU A 110 2.16 -3.85 11.92
CA LEU A 110 0.84 -3.82 11.28
C LEU A 110 -0.21 -4.42 12.20
N ASN A 111 0.07 -5.57 12.80
CA ASN A 111 -0.81 -6.23 13.75
C ASN A 111 -1.06 -5.35 14.99
N ILE A 112 -0.04 -4.73 15.58
CA ILE A 112 -0.23 -3.78 16.70
C ILE A 112 -1.18 -2.64 16.29
N ARG A 113 -1.01 -2.09 15.08
CA ARG A 113 -1.84 -0.98 14.58
C ARG A 113 -3.26 -1.41 14.19
N GLN A 114 -3.41 -2.67 13.76
CA GLN A 114 -4.64 -3.27 13.24
C GLN A 114 -4.78 -4.71 13.80
N PRO A 115 -5.15 -4.87 15.09
CA PRO A 115 -5.10 -6.16 15.79
C PRO A 115 -6.02 -7.25 15.22
N TYR A 116 -6.97 -6.86 14.36
CA TYR A 116 -7.83 -7.80 13.66
C TYR A 116 -7.09 -8.58 12.56
N ILE A 117 -5.97 -8.09 12.02
CA ILE A 117 -5.18 -8.81 11.00
C ILE A 117 -4.33 -9.87 11.70
N THR A 118 -4.44 -11.13 11.31
CA THR A 118 -3.59 -12.18 11.88
C THR A 118 -2.15 -12.07 11.35
N LEU A 119 -1.16 -12.59 12.09
CA LEU A 119 0.23 -12.61 11.63
C LEU A 119 0.39 -13.35 10.30
N GLU A 120 -0.36 -14.45 10.12
CA GLU A 120 -0.40 -15.21 8.86
C GLU A 120 -0.92 -14.35 7.70
N GLN A 121 -2.05 -13.63 7.88
CA GLN A 121 -2.59 -12.73 6.85
C GLN A 121 -1.59 -11.61 6.53
N GLY A 122 -0.91 -11.06 7.54
CA GLY A 122 0.11 -10.05 7.36
C GLY A 122 1.28 -10.54 6.53
N LEU A 123 1.84 -11.71 6.87
CA LEU A 123 2.96 -12.34 6.14
C LEU A 123 2.57 -12.72 4.72
N ARG A 124 1.40 -13.36 4.54
CA ARG A 124 0.88 -13.69 3.20
C ARG A 124 0.75 -12.45 2.32
N ASN A 125 0.22 -11.35 2.87
CA ASN A 125 0.08 -10.12 2.11
C ASN A 125 1.40 -9.38 1.88
N TYR A 126 2.36 -9.49 2.80
CA TYR A 126 3.73 -9.01 2.59
C TYR A 126 4.36 -9.72 1.39
N ILE A 127 4.32 -11.06 1.37
CA ILE A 127 4.85 -11.87 0.27
C ILE A 127 4.13 -11.53 -1.04
N ARG A 128 2.79 -11.49 -1.03
CA ARG A 128 1.97 -11.10 -2.20
C ARG A 128 2.34 -9.71 -2.72
N TYR A 129 2.56 -8.75 -1.83
CA TYR A 129 2.92 -7.38 -2.20
C TYR A 129 4.27 -7.34 -2.94
N TYR A 130 5.34 -7.87 -2.33
CA TYR A 130 6.67 -7.78 -2.94
C TYR A 130 6.87 -8.76 -4.11
N ASN A 131 6.18 -9.90 -4.15
CA ASN A 131 6.19 -10.76 -5.33
C ASN A 131 5.42 -10.14 -6.51
N GLY A 132 4.34 -9.41 -6.24
CA GLY A 132 3.59 -8.71 -7.31
C GLY A 132 4.36 -7.56 -7.97
N ILE A 133 5.47 -7.11 -7.37
CA ILE A 133 6.34 -6.08 -7.95
C ILE A 133 7.35 -6.70 -8.93
N LYS A 134 7.70 -7.99 -8.80
CA LYS A 134 8.64 -8.64 -9.72
C LYS A 134 8.02 -8.76 -11.13
N PRO A 135 8.80 -8.59 -12.21
CA PRO A 135 10.27 -8.56 -12.27
C PRO A 135 10.88 -7.15 -12.26
N PHE A 136 10.09 -6.10 -11.99
CA PHE A 136 10.59 -4.73 -11.97
C PHE A 136 11.70 -4.52 -10.92
#